data_AF-A0A428SA42-F1
#
_entry.id   AF-A0A428SA42-F1
#
_cell.length_a   1.000
_cell.length_b   1.000
_cell.length_c   1.000
_cell.angle_alpha   90.00
_cell.angle_beta   90.00
_cell.angle_gamma   90.00
#
_symmetry.space_group_name_H-M   'P 1'
#
loop_
_entity.id
_entity.type
_entity.pdbx_description
1 polymer ?
#
loop_
_entity_poly.entity_id
_entity_poly.type
_entity_poly.pdbx_seq_one_letter_code
_entity_poly.pdbx_strand_id
1 'polypeptide(L)'
;MSTSEGAVSDGPTARDLVREIAKDRGYLGEDQLAAIGAINPDLRREVEEALLRKDEMIGSAVLTLARNLYTSNARFVFELLQNADDNNYSTAISQGQDPYVSFKIWPDKVSIECNENGFTHENLRAICAIGKSSKVGAAGYIGEKGIGFKSVFMAAWKVHIQSNDFFLLFYSSEGRLWTWHGHACVGGD
;
A
#
# COMPACT_ATOMS: atom_id res chain seq x y z
N MET A 1 46.45 10.85 2.85
CA MET A 1 45.15 11.21 2.28
C MET A 1 44.18 10.11 2.67
N SER A 2 43.35 10.39 3.66
CA SER A 2 42.38 9.48 4.25
C SER A 2 41.21 9.32 3.30
N THR A 3 40.93 8.12 2.85
CA THR A 3 39.68 7.78 2.15
C THR A 3 38.58 7.64 3.20
N SER A 4 37.64 8.58 3.21
CA SER A 4 36.41 8.47 4.00
C SER A 4 35.51 7.41 3.36
N GLU A 5 35.43 6.24 3.98
CA GLU A 5 34.37 5.27 3.73
C GLU A 5 33.01 5.93 4.01
N GLY A 6 32.15 5.95 3.00
CA GLY A 6 30.78 6.44 3.13
C GLY A 6 30.02 5.55 4.12
N ALA A 7 29.45 6.17 5.14
CA ALA A 7 28.60 5.50 6.12
C ALA A 7 27.41 4.84 5.40
N VAL A 8 27.37 3.51 5.44
CA VAL A 8 26.15 2.74 5.15
C VAL A 8 25.12 3.14 6.20
N SER A 9 23.96 3.62 5.78
CA SER A 9 22.90 4.00 6.69
C SER A 9 22.38 2.78 7.46
N ASP A 10 22.58 2.76 8.77
CA ASP A 10 22.15 1.72 9.74
C ASP A 10 20.61 1.66 9.95
N GLY A 11 19.82 2.03 8.94
CA GLY A 11 18.36 1.95 8.97
C GLY A 11 17.86 0.55 8.60
N PRO A 12 16.69 0.11 9.11
CA PRO A 12 16.07 -1.13 8.67
C PRO A 12 15.84 -1.08 7.16
N THR A 13 16.14 -2.19 6.46
CA THR A 13 15.88 -2.24 5.02
C THR A 13 14.38 -2.23 4.74
N ALA A 14 13.98 -1.87 3.51
CA ALA A 14 12.58 -1.96 3.10
C ALA A 14 11.96 -3.35 3.37
N ARG A 15 12.76 -4.41 3.24
CA ARG A 15 12.36 -5.78 3.53
C ARG A 15 12.12 -6.04 5.01
N ASP A 16 12.94 -5.45 5.88
CA ASP A 16 12.79 -5.60 7.33
C ASP A 16 11.55 -4.88 7.82
N LEU A 17 11.27 -3.69 7.28
CA LEU A 17 10.03 -2.96 7.57
C LEU A 17 8.78 -3.75 7.12
N VAL A 18 8.78 -4.35 5.93
CA VAL A 18 7.65 -5.17 5.47
C VAL A 18 7.44 -6.36 6.40
N ARG A 19 8.51 -7.02 6.86
CA ARG A 19 8.44 -8.12 7.82
C ARG A 19 7.90 -7.68 9.17
N GLU A 20 8.33 -6.52 9.67
CA GLU A 20 7.83 -5.92 10.91
C GLU A 20 6.32 -5.66 10.81
N ILE A 21 5.88 -4.98 9.73
CA ILE A 21 4.46 -4.71 9.48
C ILE A 21 3.67 -6.01 9.39
N ALA A 22 4.17 -7.02 8.67
CA ALA A 22 3.50 -8.30 8.54
C ALA A 22 3.31 -8.98 9.92
N LYS A 23 4.38 -8.99 10.73
CA LYS A 23 4.35 -9.56 12.09
C LYS A 23 3.36 -8.83 12.99
N ASP A 24 3.35 -7.50 12.98
CA ASP A 24 2.42 -6.67 13.76
C ASP A 24 0.95 -6.89 13.37
N ARG A 25 0.70 -7.32 12.13
CA ARG A 25 -0.63 -7.64 11.62
C ARG A 25 -1.03 -9.10 11.85
N GLY A 26 -0.17 -9.88 12.50
CA GLY A 26 -0.42 -11.28 12.81
C GLY A 26 -0.23 -12.22 11.63
N TYR A 27 0.51 -11.80 10.59
CA TYR A 27 0.90 -12.68 9.50
C TYR A 27 1.92 -13.71 9.99
N LEU A 28 1.67 -14.98 9.67
CA LEU A 28 2.62 -16.07 9.86
C LEU A 28 3.31 -16.32 8.51
N GLY A 29 4.63 -16.18 8.50
CA GLY A 29 5.44 -16.51 7.34
C GLY A 29 5.62 -18.02 7.19
N GLU A 30 6.16 -18.42 6.04
CA GLU A 30 6.41 -19.83 5.71
C GLU A 30 7.27 -20.55 6.74
N ASP A 31 8.28 -19.89 7.32
CA ASP A 31 9.13 -20.51 8.34
C ASP A 31 8.31 -20.93 9.57
N GLN A 32 7.35 -20.09 10.00
CA GLN A 32 6.47 -20.40 11.13
C GLN A 32 5.46 -21.49 10.77
N LEU A 33 4.83 -21.41 9.60
CA LEU A 33 3.87 -22.41 9.13
C LEU A 33 4.54 -23.77 8.90
N ALA A 34 5.77 -23.79 8.39
CA ALA A 34 6.57 -24.99 8.23
C ALA A 34 6.93 -25.61 9.59
N ALA A 35 7.27 -24.79 10.60
CA ALA A 35 7.50 -25.29 11.96
C ALA A 35 6.24 -25.93 12.56
N ILE A 36 5.06 -25.33 12.34
CA ILE A 36 3.77 -25.92 12.76
C ILE A 36 3.54 -27.25 12.02
N GLY A 37 3.76 -27.28 10.70
CA GLY A 37 3.57 -28.47 9.87
C GLY A 37 4.53 -29.62 10.20
N ALA A 38 5.75 -29.29 10.63
CA ALA A 38 6.72 -30.29 11.11
C ALA A 38 6.28 -30.96 12.42
N ILE A 39 5.51 -30.25 13.25
CA ILE A 39 4.92 -30.80 14.49
C ILE A 39 3.66 -31.59 14.14
N ASN A 40 2.75 -30.99 13.36
CA ASN A 40 1.49 -31.60 12.96
C ASN A 40 0.99 -30.98 11.63
N PRO A 41 1.01 -31.76 10.52
CA PRO A 41 0.50 -31.30 9.22
C PRO A 41 -0.98 -30.91 9.23
N ASP A 42 -1.83 -31.61 10.00
CA ASP A 42 -3.24 -31.28 10.11
C ASP A 42 -3.45 -29.97 10.86
N LEU A 43 -2.63 -29.70 11.89
CA LEU A 43 -2.67 -28.43 12.62
C LEU A 43 -2.24 -27.26 11.73
N ARG A 44 -1.22 -27.44 10.87
CA ARG A 44 -0.84 -26.42 9.87
C ARG A 44 -2.03 -26.08 8.99
N ARG A 45 -2.71 -27.09 8.44
CA ARG A 45 -3.89 -26.90 7.58
C ARG A 45 -5.02 -26.18 8.32
N GLU A 46 -5.32 -26.56 9.55
CA GLU A 46 -6.37 -25.92 10.35
C GLU A 46 -6.06 -24.43 10.62
N VAL A 47 -4.80 -24.11 10.94
CA VAL A 47 -4.32 -22.74 11.13
C VAL A 47 -4.43 -21.93 9.83
N GLU A 48 -3.96 -22.49 8.71
CA GLU A 48 -4.06 -21.86 7.38
C GLU A 48 -5.52 -21.57 7.01
N GLU A 49 -6.43 -22.54 7.18
CA GLU A 49 -7.86 -22.37 6.91
C GLU A 49 -8.50 -21.30 7.82
N ALA A 50 -8.15 -21.27 9.11
CA ALA A 50 -8.67 -20.29 10.05
C ALA A 50 -8.19 -18.86 9.72
N LEU A 51 -6.93 -18.70 9.34
CA LEU A 51 -6.36 -17.43 8.90
C LEU A 51 -7.03 -16.95 7.61
N LEU A 52 -7.18 -17.83 6.61
CA LEU A 52 -7.86 -17.50 5.36
C LEU A 52 -9.30 -17.03 5.60
N ARG A 53 -10.09 -17.75 6.40
CA ARG A 53 -11.48 -17.35 6.72
C ARG A 53 -11.54 -15.99 7.42
N LYS A 54 -10.58 -15.71 8.31
CA LYS A 54 -10.49 -14.42 9.00
C LYS A 54 -10.14 -13.30 8.03
N ASP A 55 -9.18 -13.52 7.13
CA ASP A 55 -8.77 -12.55 6.13
C ASP A 55 -9.89 -12.24 5.13
N GLU A 56 -10.65 -13.25 4.71
CA GLU A 56 -11.85 -13.08 3.89
C GLU A 56 -12.92 -12.23 4.60
N MET A 57 -13.17 -12.51 5.88
CA MET A 57 -14.13 -11.75 6.69
C MET A 57 -13.69 -10.29 6.86
N ILE A 58 -12.40 -10.04 7.14
CA ILE A 58 -11.86 -8.68 7.26
C ILE A 58 -11.92 -7.95 5.92
N GLY A 59 -11.51 -8.61 4.83
CA GLY A 59 -11.56 -8.05 3.48
C GLY A 59 -12.97 -7.66 3.07
N SER A 60 -13.94 -8.55 3.30
CA SER A 60 -15.36 -8.30 3.03
C SER A 60 -15.92 -7.12 3.84
N ALA A 61 -15.55 -7.02 5.13
CA ALA A 61 -15.95 -5.89 5.97
C ALA A 61 -15.36 -4.56 5.45
N VAL A 62 -14.08 -4.54 5.05
CA VAL A 62 -13.43 -3.36 4.47
C VAL A 62 -14.11 -2.93 3.18
N LEU A 63 -14.40 -3.87 2.27
CA LEU A 63 -15.07 -3.59 1.00
C LEU A 63 -16.50 -3.09 1.22
N THR A 64 -17.23 -3.69 2.16
CA THR A 64 -18.58 -3.25 2.54
C THR A 64 -18.56 -1.83 3.09
N LEU A 65 -17.61 -1.50 3.97
CA LEU A 65 -17.45 -0.15 4.49
C LEU A 65 -17.09 0.85 3.38
N ALA A 66 -16.18 0.49 2.48
CA ALA A 66 -15.83 1.32 1.33
C ALA A 66 -17.08 1.59 0.47
N ARG A 67 -17.83 0.56 0.06
CA ARG A 67 -19.07 0.70 -0.71
C ARG A 67 -20.10 1.61 -0.02
N ASN A 68 -20.29 1.45 1.30
CA ASN A 68 -21.27 2.25 2.04
C ASN A 68 -20.86 3.71 2.21
N LEU A 69 -19.55 4.01 2.19
CA LEU A 69 -19.03 5.38 2.29
C LEU A 69 -18.94 6.08 0.94
N TYR A 70 -18.87 5.29 -0.15
CA TYR A 70 -18.66 5.76 -1.51
C TYR A 70 -19.89 5.49 -2.38
N THR A 71 -20.72 6.52 -2.57
CA THR A 71 -21.92 6.47 -3.43
C THR A 71 -21.60 6.45 -4.94
N SER A 72 -20.33 6.58 -5.33
CA SER A 72 -19.89 6.60 -6.72
C SER A 72 -18.57 5.85 -6.90
N ASN A 73 -18.53 5.02 -7.94
CA ASN A 73 -17.32 4.31 -8.38
C ASN A 73 -16.23 5.27 -8.90
N ALA A 74 -16.50 6.56 -9.12
CA ALA A 74 -15.47 7.54 -9.49
C ALA A 74 -14.71 8.08 -8.27
N ARG A 75 -15.16 7.77 -7.04
CA ARG A 75 -14.60 8.39 -5.83
C ARG A 75 -13.14 8.00 -5.56
N PHE A 76 -12.69 6.82 -5.99
CA PHE A 76 -11.29 6.42 -5.87
C PHE A 76 -10.35 7.39 -6.60
N VAL A 77 -10.78 8.00 -7.72
CA VAL A 77 -9.97 8.99 -8.46
C VAL A 77 -9.68 10.22 -7.59
N PHE A 78 -10.68 10.72 -6.88
CA PHE A 78 -10.50 11.86 -5.98
C PHE A 78 -9.60 11.53 -4.79
N GLU A 79 -9.71 10.32 -4.23
CA GLU A 79 -8.83 9.86 -3.14
C GLU A 79 -7.37 9.76 -3.61
N LEU A 80 -7.14 9.31 -4.85
CA LEU A 80 -5.81 9.23 -5.44
C LEU A 80 -5.22 10.61 -5.74
N LEU A 81 -6.05 11.54 -6.23
CA LEU A 81 -5.65 12.94 -6.42
C LEU A 81 -5.31 13.62 -5.09
N GLN A 82 -6.08 13.35 -4.03
CA GLN A 82 -5.77 13.85 -2.69
C GLN A 82 -4.42 13.30 -2.20
N ASN A 83 -4.16 12.00 -2.38
CA ASN A 83 -2.85 11.44 -2.03
C ASN A 83 -1.73 12.14 -2.82
N ALA A 84 -1.92 12.40 -4.11
CA ALA A 84 -0.95 13.13 -4.91
C ALA A 84 -0.78 14.60 -4.46
N ASP A 85 -1.83 15.25 -3.98
CA ASP A 85 -1.78 16.62 -3.44
C ASP A 85 -1.08 16.68 -2.08
N ASP A 86 -1.27 15.65 -1.24
CA ASP A 86 -0.63 15.51 0.07
C ASP A 86 0.87 15.15 0.00
N ASN A 87 1.38 14.78 -1.18
CA ASN A 87 2.76 14.32 -1.37
C ASN A 87 3.79 15.44 -1.20
N ASN A 88 5.03 15.04 -0.91
CA ASN A 88 6.17 15.95 -0.86
C ASN A 88 6.90 15.98 -2.20
N TYR A 89 7.01 17.16 -2.82
CA TYR A 89 7.68 17.37 -4.11
C TYR A 89 8.96 18.21 -4.01
N SER A 90 9.53 18.34 -2.81
CA SER A 90 10.71 19.19 -2.58
C SER A 90 11.91 18.83 -3.47
N THR A 91 12.10 17.54 -3.79
CA THR A 91 13.17 17.12 -4.71
C THR A 91 12.91 17.65 -6.12
N ALA A 92 11.71 17.45 -6.67
CA ALA A 92 11.33 17.96 -7.99
C ALA A 92 11.47 19.48 -8.09
N ILE A 93 10.96 20.20 -7.07
CA ILE A 93 11.06 21.67 -7.00
C ILE A 93 12.52 22.12 -6.95
N SER A 94 13.38 21.45 -6.18
CA SER A 94 14.81 21.78 -6.10
C SER A 94 15.55 21.60 -7.42
N GLN A 95 15.04 20.73 -8.29
CA GLN A 95 15.55 20.46 -9.63
C GLN A 95 14.91 21.35 -10.71
N GLY A 96 14.08 22.33 -10.32
CA GLY A 96 13.39 23.23 -11.25
C GLY A 96 12.26 22.55 -12.03
N GLN A 97 11.70 21.46 -11.51
CA GLN A 97 10.57 20.75 -12.11
C GLN A 97 9.26 21.11 -11.40
N ASP A 98 8.18 21.22 -12.16
CA ASP A 98 6.84 21.38 -11.60
C ASP A 98 6.31 20.03 -11.05
N PRO A 99 5.65 20.02 -9.88
CA PRO A 99 4.91 18.86 -9.41
C PRO A 99 3.86 18.41 -10.43
N TYR A 100 3.75 17.10 -10.67
CA TYR A 100 2.72 16.56 -11.55
C TYR A 100 2.11 15.27 -11.02
N VAL A 101 0.90 15.01 -11.50
CA VAL A 101 0.25 13.70 -11.45
C VAL A 101 -0.30 13.38 -12.84
N SER A 102 -0.09 12.16 -13.32
CA SER A 102 -0.57 11.70 -14.61
C SER A 102 -1.39 10.42 -14.47
N PHE A 103 -2.48 10.35 -15.24
CA PHE A 103 -3.34 9.18 -15.33
C PHE A 103 -3.23 8.60 -16.73
N LYS A 104 -2.85 7.32 -16.82
CA LYS A 104 -2.83 6.58 -18.08
C LYS A 104 -3.87 5.46 -17.97
N ILE A 105 -4.80 5.41 -18.91
CA ILE A 105 -5.97 4.52 -18.88
C ILE A 105 -5.89 3.57 -20.08
N TRP A 106 -5.99 2.28 -19.81
CA TRP A 106 -6.11 1.20 -20.80
C TRP A 106 -7.46 0.49 -20.64
N PRO A 107 -7.80 -0.50 -21.48
CA PRO A 107 -8.98 -1.35 -21.32
C PRO A 107 -8.92 -2.42 -20.23
N ASP A 108 -7.81 -2.58 -19.52
CA ASP A 108 -7.66 -3.53 -18.39
C ASP A 108 -6.78 -2.99 -17.24
N LYS A 109 -6.31 -1.74 -17.34
CA LYS A 109 -5.44 -1.10 -16.35
C LYS A 109 -5.65 0.41 -16.25
N VAL A 110 -5.44 0.94 -15.05
CA VAL A 110 -5.16 2.36 -14.82
C VAL A 110 -3.78 2.48 -14.16
N SER A 111 -2.96 3.40 -14.66
CA SER A 111 -1.67 3.76 -14.07
C SER A 111 -1.70 5.19 -13.60
N ILE A 112 -1.10 5.44 -12.44
CA ILE A 112 -0.99 6.76 -11.82
C ILE A 112 0.48 6.97 -11.49
N GLU A 113 0.98 8.13 -11.90
CA GLU A 113 2.39 8.47 -11.80
C GLU A 113 2.53 9.92 -11.35
N CYS A 114 3.41 10.18 -10.39
CA CYS A 114 3.75 11.51 -9.90
C CYS A 114 5.24 11.56 -9.57
N ASN A 115 5.82 12.78 -9.58
CA ASN A 115 7.24 13.05 -9.28
C ASN A 115 7.46 13.43 -7.81
N GLU A 116 6.74 12.81 -6.89
CA GLU A 116 6.97 13.00 -5.46
C GLU A 116 8.34 12.44 -5.03
N ASN A 117 8.78 12.78 -3.82
CA ASN A 117 9.99 12.24 -3.20
C ASN A 117 9.91 10.74 -2.92
N GLY A 118 8.70 10.18 -2.89
CA GLY A 118 8.41 8.77 -2.63
C GLY A 118 8.16 8.45 -1.15
N PHE A 119 7.70 7.24 -0.91
CA PHE A 119 7.25 6.74 0.38
C PHE A 119 8.35 6.72 1.43
N THR A 120 7.98 7.17 2.63
CA THR A 120 8.71 6.92 3.87
C THR A 120 8.23 5.62 4.55
N HIS A 121 8.89 5.25 5.63
CA HIS A 121 8.50 4.11 6.46
C HIS A 121 7.08 4.31 7.05
N GLU A 122 6.72 5.54 7.37
CA GLU A 122 5.41 5.94 7.90
C GLU A 122 4.34 5.82 6.81
N ASN A 123 4.63 6.21 5.56
CA ASN A 123 3.72 6.00 4.45
C ASN A 123 3.42 4.51 4.26
N LEU A 124 4.45 3.64 4.34
CA LEU A 124 4.27 2.20 4.23
C LEU A 124 3.41 1.63 5.37
N ARG A 125 3.63 2.08 6.61
CA ARG A 125 2.78 1.68 7.75
C ARG A 125 1.34 2.15 7.58
N ALA A 126 1.13 3.37 7.11
CA ALA A 126 -0.18 3.97 6.93
C ALA A 126 -1.00 3.25 5.83
N ILE A 127 -0.39 2.95 4.68
CA ILE A 127 -1.10 2.32 3.56
C ILE A 127 -1.52 0.87 3.86
N CYS A 128 -0.72 0.18 4.69
CA CYS A 128 -1.03 -1.16 5.19
C CYS A 128 -2.03 -1.17 6.36
N ALA A 129 -2.37 0.00 6.95
CA ALA A 129 -3.32 0.08 8.04
C ALA A 129 -4.78 -0.08 7.57
N ILE A 130 -5.62 -0.64 8.43
CA ILE A 130 -7.09 -0.62 8.31
C ILE A 130 -7.60 0.16 9.52
N GLY A 131 -8.42 1.20 9.30
CA GLY A 131 -9.12 1.90 10.38
C GLY A 131 -8.26 2.77 11.31
N LYS A 132 -6.96 2.92 11.05
CA LYS A 132 -6.05 3.81 11.78
C LYS A 132 -5.43 4.81 10.80
N SER A 133 -5.96 6.02 10.74
CA SER A 133 -5.35 7.13 10.00
C SER A 133 -4.68 8.10 10.96
N SER A 134 -3.57 8.69 10.51
CA SER A 134 -2.82 9.76 11.18
C SER A 134 -3.46 11.14 11.01
N LYS A 135 -4.53 11.28 10.22
CA LYS A 135 -5.23 12.55 10.01
C LYS A 135 -6.40 12.66 10.97
N VAL A 136 -6.21 13.37 12.08
CA VAL A 136 -7.29 13.78 13.00
C VAL A 136 -7.57 15.26 12.75
N GLY A 137 -8.78 15.64 12.32
CA GLY A 137 -9.30 16.97 12.58
C GLY A 137 -9.41 17.94 11.39
N ALA A 138 -10.00 17.51 10.26
CA ALA A 138 -10.53 18.47 9.30
C ALA A 138 -11.78 17.90 8.60
N ALA A 139 -12.96 18.36 9.04
CA ALA A 139 -14.24 18.04 8.42
C ALA A 139 -14.20 18.41 6.92
N GLY A 140 -14.02 17.42 6.06
CA GLY A 140 -13.86 17.59 4.61
C GLY A 140 -12.77 16.71 3.98
N TYR A 141 -11.76 16.29 4.75
CA TYR A 141 -10.75 15.33 4.30
C TYR A 141 -11.15 13.90 4.66
N ILE A 142 -11.40 13.07 3.64
CA ILE A 142 -12.00 11.73 3.79
C ILE A 142 -10.96 10.69 4.25
N GLY A 143 -9.68 11.06 4.22
CA GLY A 143 -8.55 10.28 4.74
C GLY A 143 -8.58 10.01 6.25
N GLU A 144 -9.53 10.56 7.01
CA GLU A 144 -9.69 10.39 8.48
C GLU A 144 -9.90 8.92 8.93
N LYS A 145 -10.28 8.01 8.03
CA LYS A 145 -10.68 6.64 8.40
C LYS A 145 -9.68 5.53 8.05
N GLY A 146 -8.56 5.84 7.38
CA GLY A 146 -7.54 4.83 7.01
C GLY A 146 -8.06 3.81 5.99
N ILE A 147 -9.00 4.23 5.15
CA ILE A 147 -9.67 3.45 4.09
C ILE A 147 -9.58 4.12 2.71
N GLY A 148 -9.08 5.36 2.63
CA GLY A 148 -9.07 6.17 1.41
C GLY A 148 -8.35 5.48 0.26
N PHE A 149 -7.11 5.02 0.49
CA PHE A 149 -6.39 4.20 -0.47
C PHE A 149 -7.14 2.91 -0.82
N LYS A 150 -7.76 2.23 0.16
CA LYS A 150 -8.46 0.95 -0.09
C LYS A 150 -9.70 1.10 -0.99
N SER A 151 -10.18 2.31 -1.23
CA SER A 151 -11.23 2.59 -2.21
C SER A 151 -10.86 2.16 -3.64
N VAL A 152 -9.55 2.07 -3.97
CA VAL A 152 -9.08 1.55 -5.27
C VAL A 152 -9.58 0.13 -5.54
N PHE A 153 -9.87 -0.67 -4.50
CA PHE A 153 -10.40 -2.03 -4.66
C PHE A 153 -11.86 -2.08 -5.11
N MET A 154 -12.56 -0.94 -5.17
CA MET A 154 -13.85 -0.85 -5.86
C MET A 154 -13.69 -0.88 -7.38
N ALA A 155 -12.51 -0.52 -7.89
CA ALA A 155 -12.21 -0.42 -9.32
C ALA A 155 -11.21 -1.48 -9.82
N ALA A 156 -10.35 -2.01 -8.94
CA ALA A 156 -9.30 -2.98 -9.29
C ALA A 156 -9.24 -4.14 -8.29
N TRP A 157 -8.98 -5.35 -8.77
CA TRP A 157 -8.75 -6.51 -7.89
C TRP A 157 -7.28 -6.67 -7.48
N LYS A 158 -6.38 -6.08 -8.26
CA LYS A 158 -4.92 -6.10 -8.04
C LYS A 158 -4.37 -4.70 -8.10
N VAL A 159 -3.48 -4.36 -7.17
CA VAL A 159 -2.91 -3.02 -7.01
C VAL A 159 -1.41 -3.15 -6.75
N HIS A 160 -0.59 -2.65 -7.66
CA HIS A 160 0.87 -2.63 -7.58
C HIS A 160 1.35 -1.22 -7.28
N ILE A 161 2.06 -0.99 -6.17
CA ILE A 161 2.72 0.29 -5.88
C ILE A 161 4.22 0.09 -5.97
N GLN A 162 4.89 0.91 -6.77
CA GLN A 162 6.33 1.10 -6.73
C GLN A 162 6.63 2.49 -6.20
N SER A 163 7.52 2.62 -5.24
CA SER A 163 8.00 3.92 -4.74
C SER A 163 9.38 3.76 -4.13
N ASN A 164 10.39 4.47 -4.65
CA ASN A 164 11.79 4.27 -4.23
C ASN A 164 12.12 2.76 -4.28
N ASP A 165 12.68 2.22 -3.19
CA ASP A 165 13.01 0.80 -3.02
C ASP A 165 11.81 -0.08 -2.62
N PHE A 166 10.60 0.49 -2.51
CA PHE A 166 9.41 -0.23 -2.12
C PHE A 166 8.63 -0.74 -3.33
N PHE A 167 8.37 -2.05 -3.34
CA PHE A 167 7.49 -2.71 -4.30
C PHE A 167 6.41 -3.46 -3.52
N LEU A 168 5.15 -3.06 -3.67
CA LEU A 168 4.02 -3.58 -2.92
C LEU A 168 2.97 -4.11 -3.89
N LEU A 169 2.46 -5.30 -3.59
CA LEU A 169 1.33 -5.88 -4.31
C LEU A 169 0.21 -6.17 -3.33
N PHE A 170 -0.98 -5.63 -3.62
CA PHE A 170 -2.19 -5.87 -2.88
C PHE A 170 -3.23 -6.55 -3.78
N TYR A 171 -4.00 -7.45 -3.19
CA TYR A 171 -5.05 -8.22 -3.85
C TYR A 171 -6.34 -8.12 -3.07
N SER A 172 -7.46 -8.06 -3.78
CA SER A 172 -8.80 -8.24 -3.24
C SER A 172 -9.35 -9.58 -3.70
N SER A 173 -9.99 -10.33 -2.79
CA SER A 173 -10.64 -11.61 -3.08
C SER A 173 -11.93 -11.45 -3.90
N GLU A 174 -12.49 -10.24 -3.97
CA GLU A 174 -13.56 -9.93 -4.92
C GLU A 174 -12.96 -9.60 -6.29
N GLY A 175 -12.85 -10.62 -7.14
CA GLY A 175 -12.35 -10.46 -8.50
C GLY A 175 -13.24 -9.57 -9.37
N ARG A 176 -12.68 -8.47 -9.90
CA ARG A 176 -13.16 -7.82 -11.14
C ARG A 176 -12.02 -7.18 -11.95
N LEU A 177 -11.85 -7.72 -13.17
CA LEU A 177 -11.37 -7.20 -14.46
C LEU A 177 -10.11 -6.31 -14.60
N TRP A 178 -9.59 -5.65 -13.57
CA TRP A 178 -8.55 -4.63 -13.75
C TRP A 178 -7.34 -4.80 -12.83
N THR A 179 -6.14 -4.67 -13.41
CA THR A 179 -4.87 -4.60 -12.67
C THR A 179 -4.43 -3.13 -12.56
N TRP A 180 -4.23 -2.62 -11.36
CA TRP A 180 -3.71 -1.26 -11.12
C TRP A 180 -2.19 -1.29 -10.91
N HIS A 181 -1.49 -0.33 -11.51
CA HIS A 181 -0.05 -0.11 -11.34
C HIS A 181 0.20 1.37 -11.00
N GLY A 182 0.49 1.67 -9.74
CA GLY A 182 1.07 2.92 -9.30
C GLY A 182 2.58 2.87 -9.41
N HIS A 183 3.14 3.86 -10.08
CA HIS A 183 4.57 4.09 -10.15
C HIS A 183 4.85 5.47 -9.53
N ALA A 184 5.50 5.53 -8.38
CA ALA A 184 6.28 6.68 -7.98
C ALA A 184 7.66 6.49 -8.59
N CYS A 185 7.86 7.10 -9.76
CA CYS A 185 9.15 7.13 -10.43
C CYS A 185 10.05 8.11 -9.67
N VAL A 186 11.09 7.57 -9.06
CA VAL A 186 12.32 8.33 -8.83
C VAL A 186 12.99 8.43 -10.20
N GLY A 187 13.11 9.65 -10.71
CA GLY A 187 13.96 9.89 -11.87
C GLY A 187 15.42 9.57 -11.54
N GLY A 188 16.11 8.90 -12.46
CA GLY A 188 17.56 8.67 -12.43
C GLY A 188 18.01 7.68 -13.51
N ASP A 189 18.27 8.21 -14.70
CA ASP A 189 18.95 7.69 -15.91
C ASP A 189 18.49 6.38 -16.59
#